data_AF-A0A971H3S1-F1
#
_entry.id   AF-A0A971H3S1-F1
#
_cell.length_a   1.000
_cell.length_b   1.000
_cell.length_c   1.000
_cell.angle_alpha   90.00
_cell.angle_beta   90.00
_cell.angle_gamma   90.00
#
_symmetry.space_group_name_H-M   'P 1'
#
loop_
_entity.id
_entity.type
_entity.pdbx_description
1 polymer ?
#
loop_
_entity_poly.entity_id
_entity_poly.type
_entity_poly.pdbx_seq_one_letter_code
_entity_poly.pdbx_strand_id
1 'polypeptide(L)' 'LKMENGTVLLPNDLYPLEKMVFRLYYTSHSTDQQSIDIYIEDNFGQVVQKTFSWQSEKNYVESEEE' A
#
# COMPACT_ATOMS: atom_id res chain seq x y z
N LEU A 1 -3.68 -4.01 4.29
CA LEU A 1 -2.25 -4.28 3.98
C LEU A 1 -1.78 -5.41 4.89
N LYS A 2 -0.98 -6.37 4.41
CA LYS A 2 -0.52 -7.51 5.22
C LYS A 2 0.98 -7.73 5.09
N MET A 3 1.62 -8.20 6.16
CA MET A 3 3.01 -8.65 6.12
C MET A 3 3.12 -10.13 5.71
N GLU A 4 4.34 -10.57 5.37
CA GLU A 4 4.63 -11.97 5.00
C GLU A 4 4.25 -13.01 6.06
N ASN A 5 4.24 -12.63 7.34
CA ASN A 5 3.86 -13.48 8.46
C ASN A 5 2.33 -13.52 8.70
N GLY A 6 1.54 -12.85 7.85
CA GLY A 6 0.09 -12.81 7.96
C GLY A 6 -0.46 -11.68 8.84
N THR A 7 0.39 -10.91 9.52
CA THR A 7 -0.05 -9.75 10.31
C THR A 7 -0.73 -8.71 9.43
N VAL A 8 -1.92 -8.28 9.83
CA VAL A 8 -2.68 -7.22 9.16
C VAL A 8 -2.23 -5.87 9.73
N LEU A 9 -1.75 -4.98 8.86
CA LEU A 9 -1.34 -3.64 9.23
C LEU A 9 -2.53 -2.68 9.13
N LEU A 10 -2.81 -1.97 10.22
CA LEU A 10 -3.80 -0.90 10.28
C LEU A 10 -3.17 0.46 9.95
N PRO A 11 -3.93 1.41 9.37
CA PRO A 11 -3.42 2.76 9.14
C PRO A 11 -2.98 3.44 10.43
N ASN A 12 -1.83 4.13 10.41
CA ASN A 12 -1.22 4.87 11.52
C ASN A 12 -0.76 4.02 12.74
N ASP A 13 -0.75 2.70 12.63
CA ASP A 13 -0.21 1.82 13.66
C ASP A 13 1.25 1.45 13.35
N LEU A 14 2.08 1.35 14.40
CA LEU A 14 3.49 0.96 14.31
C LEU A 14 3.64 -0.54 14.57
N TYR A 15 4.39 -1.20 13.70
CA TYR A 15 4.67 -2.63 13.81
C TYR A 15 6.18 -2.88 13.68
N PRO A 16 6.77 -3.74 14.52
CA PRO A 16 8.18 -4.05 14.44
C PRO A 16 8.49 -4.85 13.17
N LEU A 17 9.58 -4.48 12.49
CA LEU A 17 10.14 -5.24 11.38
C LEU A 17 11.31 -6.09 11.92
N GLU A 18 11.11 -7.41 11.99
CA GLU A 18 12.14 -8.34 12.48
C GLU A 18 13.28 -8.56 11.48
N LYS A 19 13.06 -8.24 10.20
CA LYS A 19 13.98 -8.48 9.09
C LYS A 19 14.21 -7.22 8.28
N MET A 20 15.44 -7.04 7.80
CA MET A 20 15.79 -5.97 6.87
C MET A 20 15.16 -6.15 5.48
N VAL A 21 14.87 -7.40 5.11
CA VAL A 21 14.17 -7.75 3.88
C VAL A 21 12.81 -8.32 4.26
N PHE A 22 11.76 -7.62 3.83
CA PHE A 22 10.37 -7.98 4.12
C PHE A 22 9.50 -7.75 2.88
N ARG A 23 8.29 -8.31 2.89
CA ARG A 23 7.31 -8.16 1.82
C ARG A 23 5.99 -7.69 2.40
N LEU A 24 5.40 -6.70 1.73
CA LEU A 24 4.06 -6.19 2.04
C LEU A 24 3.11 -6.58 0.91
N TYR A 25 1.98 -7.17 1.28
CA TYR A 25 0.93 -7.61 0.38
C TYR A 25 -0.25 -6.64 0.50
N TYR A 26 -0.42 -5.82 -0.53
CA TYR A 26 -1.55 -4.91 -0.67
C TYR A 26 -2.62 -5.56 -1.54
N THR A 27 -3.85 -5.59 -1.03
CA THR A 27 -5.03 -6.01 -1.79
C THR A 27 -5.98 -4.81 -1.82
N SER A 28 -6.16 -4.24 -3.00
CA SER A 28 -7.16 -3.19 -3.20
C SER A 28 -8.57 -3.76 -3.01
N HIS A 29 -9.43 -3.00 -2.35
CA HIS A 29 -10.86 -3.26 -2.25
C HIS A 29 -11.71 -2.18 -2.94
N SER A 30 -11.10 -1.32 -3.76
CA SER A 30 -11.80 -0.26 -4.49
C SER A 30 -11.30 -0.16 -5.94
N THR A 31 -12.18 0.30 -6.80
CA THR A 31 -11.96 0.51 -8.24
C THR A 31 -11.52 1.95 -8.57
N ASP A 32 -11.36 2.78 -7.55
CA ASP A 32 -10.87 4.15 -7.72
C ASP A 32 -9.35 4.21 -7.56
N GLN A 33 -8.77 5.37 -7.87
CA GLN A 33 -7.35 5.60 -7.64
C GLN A 33 -7.03 5.50 -6.15
N GLN A 34 -5.96 4.78 -5.83
CA GLN A 34 -5.53 4.56 -4.45
C GLN A 34 -4.07 4.94 -4.29
N SER A 35 -3.76 5.61 -3.19
CA SER A 35 -2.41 5.93 -2.76
C SER A 35 -2.23 5.48 -1.32
N ILE A 36 -1.13 4.81 -1.04
CA ILE A 36 -0.72 4.50 0.33
C ILE A 36 0.67 5.09 0.59
N ASP A 37 0.80 5.74 1.75
CA ASP A 37 2.08 6.19 2.28
C ASP A 37 2.54 5.22 3.34
N ILE A 38 3.76 4.71 3.19
CA ILE A 38 4.40 3.79 4.12
C ILE A 38 5.60 4.49 4.75
N TYR A 39 5.64 4.49 6.07
CA TYR A 39 6.72 5.05 6.87
C TYR A 39 7.51 3.91 7.52
N ILE A 40 8.83 3.93 7.33
CA ILE A 40 9.75 2.97 7.94
C ILE A 40 10.71 3.77 8.81
N GLU A 41 10.66 3.51 10.12
CA GLU A 41 11.50 4.17 11.12
C GLU A 41 12.58 3.21 11.63
N ASP A 42 13.80 3.71 11.80
CA ASP A 42 14.87 2.99 12.50
C ASP A 42 15.01 3.44 13.96
N ASN A 43 15.81 2.71 14.73
CA ASN A 43 16.05 3.00 16.15
C ASN A 43 16.91 4.25 16.42
N PHE A 44 17.40 4.92 15.37
CA PHE A 44 18.12 6.20 15.45
C PHE A 44 17.20 7.38 15.11
N GLY A 45 15.90 7.15 14.88
CA GLY A 45 14.91 8.16 14.55
C GLY A 45 14.94 8.60 13.08
N GLN A 46 15.62 7.85 12.21
CA GLN A 46 15.54 8.08 10.77
C GLN A 46 14.26 7.50 10.23
N VAL A 47 13.53 8.29 9.44
CA VAL A 47 12.27 7.87 8.81
C VAL A 47 12.42 7.92 7.30
N VAL A 48 12.12 6.80 6.66
CA VAL A 48 12.01 6.70 5.20
C VAL A 48 10.54 6.58 4.84
N GLN A 49 10.03 7.56 4.09
CA GLN A 49 8.70 7.51 3.49
C GLN A 49 8.77 6.89 2.09
N LYS A 50 7.82 6.00 1.80
CA LYS A 50 7.58 5.45 0.47
C LYS A 50 6.10 5.59 0.11
N THR A 51 5.83 6.29 -0.98
CA THR A 51 4.48 6.44 -1.52
C THR A 51 4.31 5.46 -2.67
N PHE A 52 3.21 4.71 -2.63
CA PHE A 52 2.78 3.86 -3.73
C PHE A 52 1.42 4.33 -4.20
N SER A 53 1.28 4.54 -5.51
CA SER A 53 0.03 4.91 -6.14
C SER A 53 -0.35 3.88 -7.20
N TRP A 54 -1.62 3.52 -7.21
CA TRP A 54 -2.22 2.64 -8.21
C TRP A 54 -3.36 3.37 -8.89
N GLN A 55 -3.31 3.41 -10.22
CA GLN A 55 -4.41 3.88 -11.04
C GLN A 55 -5.20 2.66 -11.50
N SER A 56 -6.46 2.58 -11.08
CA SER A 56 -7.42 1.67 -11.70
C SER A 56 -7.91 2.36 -12.97
N GLU A 57 -7.50 1.86 -14.15
CA GLU A 57 -8.05 2.35 -15.41
C GLU A 57 -9.55 2.08 -15.44
N LYS A 58 -10.36 3.14 -15.34
CA LYS A 58 -11.76 3.07 -15.74
C LYS A 58 -11.76 3.08 -17.26
N ASN A 59 -11.77 1.90 -17.88
CA ASN A 59 -12.11 1.78 -19.30
C ASN A 59 -13.55 2.25 -19.45
N TYR A 60 -13.75 3.55 -19.72
CA TYR A 60 -15.00 4.03 -20.27
C TYR A 60 -15.11 3.41 -21.65
N VAL A 61 -15.90 2.34 -21.76
CA VAL A 61 -16.33 1.86 -23.06
C VAL A 61 -17.29 2.92 -23.56
N GLU A 62 -16.82 3.78 -24.46
CA GLU A 62 -17.66 4.70 -25.20
C GLU A 62 -18.61 3.81 -26.03
N SER A 63 -19.85 3.66 -25.58
CA SER A 63 -20.88 2.99 -26.37
C SER A 63 -21.17 3.90 -27.56
N GLU A 64 -20.67 3.53 -28.74
CA GLU A 64 -21.15 4.07 -30.00
C GLU A 64 -22.67 3.83 -30.05
N GLU A 65 -23.46 4.89 -29.94
CA GLU A 65 -24.89 4.85 -30.23
C GLU A 65 -25.05 4.73 -31.76
N GLU A 66 -25.47 3.55 -32.24
CA GLU A 66 -26.02 3.35 -33.60
C GLU A 66 -27.49 3.80 -33.68
#